data_AF-A0A5C8K6D3-F1
#
_entry.id   AF-A0A5C8K6D3-F1
#
_cell.length_a   1.000
_cell.length_b   1.000
_cell.length_c   1.000
_cell.angle_alpha   90.00
_cell.angle_beta   90.00
_cell.angle_gamma   90.00
#
_symmetry.space_group_name_H-M   'P 1'
#
loop_
_entity.id
_entity.type
_entity.pdbx_description
1 polymer ?
#
loop_
_entity_poly.entity_id
_entity_poly.type
_entity_poly.pdbx_seq_one_letter_code
_entity_poly.pdbx_strand_id
1 'polypeptide(L)'
;MKKIGLFLTLVLYLLTLFLPFSRTISMKTYRQVSLSGWTIVSYHWVTFMILVLLLVLWIRFESKKIKLLLASLISIVLLYFYSLPFQSLQFNDFSVLRNQLPVVLRLELQIGYYLSALMVMMLMTVLFIFPSFFIKK
;
A
#
# COMPACT_ATOMS: atom_id res chain seq x y z
N MET A 1 3.48 -16.29 19.18
CA MET A 1 4.06 -14.92 19.09
C MET A 1 4.28 -14.43 17.65
N LYS A 2 4.89 -15.20 16.74
CA LYS A 2 5.30 -14.70 15.41
C LYS A 2 4.16 -14.51 14.38
N LYS A 3 3.16 -15.41 14.36
CA LYS A 3 1.90 -15.24 13.61
C LYS A 3 1.09 -14.02 14.08
N ILE A 4 1.19 -13.71 15.38
CA ILE A 4 0.50 -12.59 16.01
C ILE A 4 1.10 -11.26 15.53
N GLY A 5 2.42 -11.19 15.32
CA GLY A 5 3.08 -10.00 14.76
C GLY A 5 2.57 -9.66 13.36
N LEU A 6 2.57 -10.63 12.44
CA LEU A 6 2.08 -10.42 11.06
C LEU A 6 0.58 -10.08 11.05
N PHE A 7 -0.22 -10.77 11.87
CA PHE A 7 -1.64 -10.46 12.03
C PHE A 7 -1.87 -9.04 12.57
N LEU A 8 -1.14 -8.64 13.62
CA LEU A 8 -1.24 -7.31 14.21
C LEU A 8 -0.83 -6.22 13.20
N THR A 9 0.26 -6.42 12.45
CA THR A 9 0.68 -5.48 11.40
C THR A 9 -0.38 -5.37 10.30
N LEU A 10 -1.00 -6.48 9.89
CA LEU A 10 -2.11 -6.45 8.92
C LEU A 10 -3.34 -5.71 9.47
N VAL A 11 -3.72 -5.96 10.72
CA VAL A 11 -4.85 -5.26 11.36
C VAL A 11 -4.57 -3.76 11.46
N LEU A 12 -3.37 -3.37 11.91
CA LEU A 12 -2.97 -1.97 11.97
C LEU A 12 -2.96 -1.33 10.58
N TYR A 13 -2.45 -2.03 9.57
CA TYR A 13 -2.51 -1.58 8.18
C TYR A 13 -3.96 -1.33 7.72
N LEU A 14 -4.87 -2.28 7.97
CA LEU A 14 -6.28 -2.11 7.63
C LEU A 14 -6.91 -0.91 8.35
N LEU A 15 -6.57 -0.67 9.61
CA LEU A 15 -7.02 0.51 10.35
C LEU A 15 -6.52 1.81 9.72
N THR A 16 -5.29 1.84 9.19
CA THR A 16 -4.79 3.04 8.48
C THR A 16 -5.58 3.35 7.21
N LEU A 17 -6.24 2.37 6.59
CA LEU A 17 -7.05 2.62 5.40
C LEU A 17 -8.31 3.45 5.70
N PHE A 18 -8.80 3.46 6.93
CA PHE A 18 -9.93 4.32 7.32
C PHE A 18 -9.52 5.77 7.56
N LEU A 19 -8.22 6.04 7.65
CA LEU A 19 -7.72 7.40 7.84
C LEU A 19 -7.75 8.19 6.52
N PRO A 20 -7.82 9.54 6.61
CA PRO A 20 -7.63 10.42 5.47
C PRO A 20 -6.29 10.14 4.79
N PHE A 21 -6.32 9.79 3.51
CA PHE A 21 -5.17 9.28 2.75
C PHE A 21 -4.70 10.29 1.71
N SER A 22 -5.61 10.83 0.90
CA SER A 22 -5.29 11.88 -0.08
C SER A 22 -6.42 12.89 -0.20
N ARG A 23 -6.11 14.07 -0.73
CA ARG A 23 -7.10 15.09 -1.09
C ARG A 23 -7.36 15.06 -2.59
N THR A 24 -8.61 15.27 -2.98
CA THR A 24 -9.01 15.40 -4.39
C THR A 24 -10.09 16.48 -4.53
N ILE A 25 -10.42 16.85 -5.76
CA ILE A 25 -11.53 17.75 -6.07
C ILE A 25 -12.76 16.90 -6.37
N SER A 26 -13.83 17.10 -5.60
CA SER A 26 -15.11 16.43 -5.84
C SER A 26 -15.74 16.94 -7.14
N MET A 27 -16.02 16.05 -8.09
CA MET A 27 -16.74 16.41 -9.33
C MET A 27 -18.18 16.89 -9.08
N LYS A 28 -18.76 16.59 -7.91
CA LYS A 28 -20.13 16.97 -7.57
C LYS A 28 -20.22 18.37 -6.96
N THR A 29 -19.22 18.75 -6.18
CA THR A 29 -19.25 19.98 -5.37
C THR A 29 -18.16 20.98 -5.75
N TYR A 30 -17.22 20.59 -6.62
CA TYR A 30 -16.03 21.36 -6.99
C TYR A 30 -15.19 21.84 -5.80
N ARG A 31 -15.35 21.19 -4.64
CA ARG A 31 -14.61 21.47 -3.41
C ARG A 31 -13.57 20.40 -3.17
N GLN A 32 -12.49 20.79 -2.48
CA GLN A 32 -11.48 19.85 -2.02
C GLN A 32 -12.08 18.94 -0.94
N VAL A 33 -11.99 17.63 -1.15
CA VAL A 33 -12.46 16.60 -0.21
C VAL A 33 -11.32 15.65 0.09
N SER A 34 -11.30 15.10 1.30
CA SER A 34 -10.38 14.02 1.67
C SER A 34 -10.96 12.67 1.31
N LEU A 35 -10.18 11.86 0.61
CA LEU A 35 -10.44 10.44 0.40
C LEU A 35 -9.73 9.63 1.48
N SER A 36 -10.44 8.68 2.07
CA SER A 36 -9.82 7.66 2.90
C SER A 36 -9.12 6.62 2.02
N GLY A 37 -8.17 5.88 2.61
CA GLY A 37 -7.53 4.76 1.92
C GLY A 37 -8.53 3.69 1.49
N TRP A 38 -9.61 3.49 2.26
CA TRP A 38 -10.70 2.60 1.91
C TRP A 38 -11.43 3.01 0.64
N THR A 39 -11.68 4.32 0.46
CA THR A 39 -12.29 4.84 -0.77
C THR A 39 -11.38 4.61 -1.99
N ILE A 40 -10.06 4.70 -1.81
CA ILE A 40 -9.10 4.39 -2.88
C ILE A 40 -9.13 2.89 -3.19
N VAL A 41 -9.12 2.04 -2.15
CA VAL A 41 -9.21 0.59 -2.29
C VAL A 41 -10.50 0.16 -2.97
N SER A 42 -11.64 0.81 -2.67
CA SER A 42 -12.92 0.46 -3.30
C SER A 42 -12.95 0.78 -4.79
N TYR A 43 -12.29 1.86 -5.24
CA TYR A 43 -12.12 2.15 -6.66
C TYR A 43 -11.23 1.14 -7.39
N HIS A 44 -10.30 0.50 -6.68
CA HIS A 44 -9.38 -0.49 -7.23
C HIS A 44 -9.58 -1.88 -6.61
N TRP A 45 -10.84 -2.26 -6.38
CA TRP A 45 -11.19 -3.47 -5.62
C TRP A 45 -10.62 -4.75 -6.24
N VAL A 46 -10.54 -4.84 -7.58
CA VAL A 46 -9.94 -6.00 -8.28
C VAL A 46 -8.47 -6.16 -7.91
N THR A 47 -7.70 -5.06 -7.95
CA THR A 47 -6.28 -5.05 -7.56
C THR A 47 -6.12 -5.40 -6.08
N PHE A 48 -7.04 -4.97 -5.23
CA PHE A 48 -7.05 -5.35 -3.82
C PHE A 48 -7.33 -6.84 -3.63
N MET A 49 -8.25 -7.44 -4.39
CA MET A 49 -8.48 -8.89 -4.35
C MET A 49 -7.27 -9.69 -4.82
N ILE A 50 -6.52 -9.18 -5.81
CA ILE A 50 -5.24 -9.76 -6.21
C ILE A 50 -4.23 -9.72 -5.06
N LEU A 51 -4.13 -8.60 -4.34
CA LEU A 51 -3.27 -8.48 -3.15
C LEU A 51 -3.64 -9.51 -2.07
N VAL A 52 -4.93 -9.66 -1.78
CA VAL A 52 -5.44 -10.64 -0.81
C VAL A 52 -5.11 -12.06 -1.26
N LEU A 53 -5.34 -12.38 -2.54
CA LEU A 53 -5.00 -13.69 -3.09
C LEU A 53 -3.51 -13.99 -2.96
N LEU A 54 -2.64 -13.04 -3.31
CA LEU A 54 -1.19 -13.18 -3.18
C LEU A 54 -0.76 -13.42 -1.73
N LEU A 55 -1.36 -12.71 -0.76
CA LEU A 55 -1.09 -12.91 0.67
C LEU A 55 -1.54 -14.31 1.13
N VAL A 56 -2.71 -14.79 0.69
CA VAL A 56 -3.19 -16.14 0.99
C VAL A 56 -2.25 -17.20 0.43
N LEU A 57 -1.81 -17.05 -0.82
CA LEU A 57 -0.84 -17.94 -1.45
C LEU A 57 0.51 -17.91 -0.71
N TRP A 58 0.95 -16.72 -0.25
CA TRP A 58 2.21 -16.58 0.49
C TRP A 58 2.20 -17.35 1.81
N ILE A 59 1.05 -17.38 2.49
CA ILE A 59 0.85 -18.17 3.71
C ILE A 59 0.79 -19.67 3.39
N ARG A 60 0.13 -20.05 2.28
CA ARG A 60 -0.12 -21.44 1.91
C ARG A 60 1.15 -22.18 1.46
N PHE A 61 2.02 -21.54 0.69
CA PHE A 61 3.22 -22.19 0.16
C PHE A 61 4.36 -22.14 1.18
N GLU A 62 5.03 -23.26 1.40
CA GLU A 62 6.17 -23.32 2.33
C GLU A 62 7.51 -23.04 1.65
N SER A 63 7.60 -23.24 0.33
CA SER A 63 8.85 -23.05 -0.41
C SER A 63 9.37 -21.60 -0.32
N LYS A 64 10.61 -21.45 0.16
CA LYS A 64 11.29 -20.14 0.29
C LYS A 64 11.34 -19.38 -1.04
N LYS A 65 11.59 -20.08 -2.15
CA LYS A 65 11.64 -19.47 -3.50
C LYS A 65 10.27 -18.90 -3.90
N ILE A 66 9.22 -19.67 -3.67
CA ILE A 66 7.83 -19.24 -3.97
C ILE A 66 7.42 -18.07 -3.08
N LYS A 67 7.76 -18.09 -1.78
CA LYS A 67 7.47 -16.97 -0.88
C LYS A 67 8.17 -15.68 -1.29
N LEU A 68 9.42 -15.76 -1.76
CA LEU A 68 10.16 -14.58 -2.21
C LEU A 68 9.57 -14.00 -3.49
N LEU A 69 9.16 -14.86 -4.44
CA LEU A 69 8.42 -14.45 -5.63
C LEU A 69 7.07 -13.80 -5.27
N LEU A 70 6.31 -14.41 -4.36
CA LEU A 70 5.04 -13.84 -3.91
C LEU A 70 5.24 -12.52 -3.17
N ALA A 71 6.29 -12.40 -2.34
CA ALA A 71 6.62 -11.15 -1.67
C ALA A 71 6.97 -10.03 -2.67
N SER A 72 7.72 -10.33 -3.75
CA SER A 72 7.99 -9.34 -4.79
C SER A 72 6.73 -8.92 -5.55
N LEU A 73 5.84 -9.86 -5.87
CA LEU A 73 4.55 -9.54 -6.49
C LEU A 73 3.66 -8.68 -5.57
N ILE A 74 3.60 -9.00 -4.27
CA ILE A 74 2.89 -8.17 -3.27
C ILE A 74 3.49 -6.77 -3.23
N SER A 75 4.82 -6.62 -3.28
CA SER A 75 5.48 -5.31 -3.32
C SER A 75 5.08 -4.51 -4.55
N ILE A 76 5.03 -5.14 -5.73
CA ILE A 76 4.60 -4.47 -6.96
C ILE A 76 3.16 -3.97 -6.84
N VAL A 77 2.26 -4.79 -6.31
CA VAL A 77 0.85 -4.41 -6.11
C VAL A 77 0.71 -3.27 -5.11
N LEU A 78 1.46 -3.30 -3.99
CA LEU A 78 1.44 -2.20 -3.03
C LEU A 78 2.04 -0.92 -3.63
N LEU A 79 3.14 -1.01 -4.36
CA LEU A 79 3.72 0.14 -5.08
C LEU A 79 2.70 0.77 -6.03
N TYR A 80 1.90 -0.05 -6.74
CA TYR A 80 0.80 0.46 -7.55
C TYR A 80 -0.18 1.30 -6.72
N PHE A 81 -0.67 0.78 -5.58
CA PHE A 81 -1.59 1.52 -4.70
C PHE A 81 -0.99 2.85 -4.20
N TYR A 82 0.28 2.85 -3.79
CA TYR A 82 0.95 4.07 -3.31
C TYR A 82 1.32 5.04 -4.44
N SER A 83 1.39 4.58 -5.69
CA SER A 83 1.58 5.45 -6.85
C SER A 83 0.32 6.21 -7.25
N LEU A 84 -0.87 5.75 -6.86
CA LEU A 84 -2.16 6.34 -7.28
C LEU A 84 -2.26 7.85 -7.08
N PRO A 85 -1.87 8.43 -5.92
CA PRO A 85 -1.94 9.87 -5.72
C PRO A 85 -1.01 10.67 -6.63
N PHE A 86 -0.02 10.03 -7.26
CA PHE A 86 0.95 10.67 -8.14
C PHE A 86 0.61 10.49 -9.62
N GLN A 87 -0.44 9.75 -9.97
CA GLN A 87 -0.80 9.49 -11.39
C GLN A 87 -1.33 10.73 -12.12
N SER A 88 -1.85 11.71 -11.37
CA SER A 88 -2.25 13.02 -11.91
C SER A 88 -1.06 13.88 -12.34
N LEU A 89 0.14 13.55 -11.85
CA LEU A 89 1.37 14.21 -12.26
C LEU A 89 1.76 13.69 -13.64
N GLN A 90 1.48 14.48 -14.67
CA GLN A 90 2.01 14.21 -16.01
C GLN A 90 3.52 14.43 -15.99
N PHE A 91 4.27 13.35 -15.77
CA PHE A 91 5.74 13.35 -15.80
C PHE A 91 6.26 13.46 -17.23
N ASN A 92 5.97 14.57 -17.89
CA ASN A 92 6.48 14.86 -19.23
C ASN A 92 7.94 15.34 -19.19
N ASP A 93 8.41 15.82 -18.03
CA ASP A 93 9.79 16.26 -17.80
C ASP A 93 10.18 16.12 -16.31
N PHE A 94 11.47 15.90 -16.05
CA PHE A 94 12.07 15.79 -14.72
C PHE A 94 11.95 17.09 -13.91
N SER A 95 11.90 18.23 -14.61
CA SER A 95 11.64 19.54 -14.01
C SER A 95 10.26 19.61 -13.33
N VAL A 96 9.24 19.00 -13.94
CA VAL A 96 7.87 18.92 -13.41
C VAL A 96 7.82 18.05 -12.16
N LEU A 97 8.50 16.89 -12.18
CA LEU A 97 8.65 16.02 -11.00
C LEU A 97 9.29 16.80 -9.84
N ARG A 98 10.41 17.49 -10.06
CA ARG A 98 11.11 18.26 -9.02
C ARG A 98 10.22 19.31 -8.37
N ASN A 99 9.39 19.99 -9.16
CA ASN A 99 8.59 21.12 -8.69
C ASN A 99 7.24 20.69 -8.08
N GLN A 100 6.61 19.64 -8.62
CA GLN A 100 5.29 19.18 -8.16
C GLN A 100 5.34 18.12 -7.08
N LEU A 101 6.40 17.31 -6.99
CA LEU A 101 6.53 16.27 -5.96
C LEU A 101 6.43 16.84 -4.53
N PRO A 102 7.10 17.96 -4.16
CA PRO A 102 6.96 18.54 -2.83
C PRO A 102 5.55 19.03 -2.53
N VAL A 103 4.84 19.51 -3.56
CA VAL A 103 3.45 19.99 -3.47
C VAL A 103 2.53 18.82 -3.16
N VAL A 104 2.62 17.72 -3.89
CA VAL A 104 1.82 16.51 -3.65
C VAL A 104 2.10 15.92 -2.27
N LEU A 105 3.38 15.77 -1.91
CA LEU A 105 3.76 15.26 -0.59
C LEU A 105 3.18 16.11 0.55
N ARG A 106 3.22 17.44 0.45
CA ARG A 106 2.80 18.31 1.56
C ARG A 106 1.30 18.60 1.58
N LEU A 107 0.67 18.73 0.43
CA LEU A 107 -0.66 19.32 0.31
C LEU A 107 -1.74 18.32 -0.12
N GLU A 108 -1.37 17.28 -0.86
CA GLU A 108 -2.32 16.28 -1.35
C GLU A 108 -2.33 15.02 -0.48
N LEU A 109 -1.18 14.58 0.01
CA LEU A 109 -1.10 13.43 0.91
C LEU A 109 -1.43 13.80 2.34
N GLN A 110 -2.15 12.91 3.03
CA GLN A 110 -2.57 13.09 4.41
C GLN A 110 -1.89 12.08 5.33
N ILE A 111 -2.03 12.27 6.64
CA ILE A 111 -1.34 11.43 7.66
C ILE A 111 -1.61 9.92 7.47
N GLY A 112 -2.80 9.55 6.99
CA GLY A 112 -3.15 8.17 6.71
C GLY A 112 -2.25 7.53 5.65
N TYR A 113 -1.85 8.28 4.60
CA TYR A 113 -0.90 7.79 3.59
C TYR A 113 0.44 7.41 4.24
N TYR A 114 1.00 8.29 5.05
CA TYR A 114 2.31 8.09 5.68
C TYR A 114 2.30 6.94 6.69
N LEU A 115 1.26 6.88 7.52
CA LEU A 115 1.09 5.77 8.47
C LEU A 115 0.91 4.44 7.75
N SER A 116 0.09 4.42 6.69
CA SER A 116 -0.12 3.22 5.89
C SER A 116 1.18 2.76 5.23
N ALA A 117 1.95 3.68 4.65
CA ALA A 117 3.24 3.40 4.03
C ALA A 117 4.23 2.80 5.04
N LEU A 118 4.29 3.35 6.25
CA LEU A 118 5.11 2.82 7.34
C LEU A 118 4.70 1.39 7.72
N MET A 119 3.39 1.13 7.86
CA MET A 119 2.87 -0.21 8.13
C MET A 119 3.22 -1.20 7.02
N VAL A 120 3.18 -0.77 5.76
CA VAL A 120 3.58 -1.60 4.62
C VAL A 120 5.08 -1.88 4.62
N MET A 121 5.93 -0.91 4.97
CA MET A 121 7.36 -1.18 5.13
C MET A 121 7.63 -2.22 6.23
N MET A 122 6.91 -2.13 7.36
CA MET A 122 6.99 -3.15 8.42
C MET A 122 6.49 -4.52 7.93
N LEU A 123 5.40 -4.56 7.17
CA LEU A 123 4.91 -5.80 6.56
C LEU A 123 5.96 -6.40 5.61
N MET A 124 6.58 -5.57 4.76
CA MET A 124 7.58 -6.02 3.80
C MET A 124 8.85 -6.55 4.44
N THR A 125 9.35 -5.88 5.48
CA THR A 125 10.47 -6.42 6.26
C THR A 125 10.13 -7.79 6.83
N VAL A 126 8.91 -7.99 7.33
CA VAL A 126 8.46 -9.31 7.79
C VAL A 126 8.39 -10.34 6.65
N LEU A 127 7.87 -9.98 5.50
CA LEU A 127 7.73 -10.89 4.35
C LEU A 127 9.09 -11.31 3.75
N PHE A 128 10.07 -10.39 3.68
CA PHE A 128 11.37 -10.62 3.04
C PHE A 128 12.46 -11.16 3.98
N ILE A 129 12.50 -10.72 5.24
CA ILE A 129 13.54 -11.11 6.20
C ILE A 129 13.18 -12.44 6.87
N PHE A 130 11.89 -12.73 7.03
CA PHE A 130 11.41 -13.93 7.71
C PHE A 130 10.66 -14.96 6.83
N PRO A 131 11.02 -15.20 5.55
CA PRO A 131 10.34 -16.21 4.73
C PRO A 131 10.52 -17.63 5.29
N SER A 132 11.62 -17.87 6.00
CA SER A 132 11.98 -19.14 6.65
C SER A 132 11.33 -19.35 8.03
N PHE A 133 10.71 -18.33 8.64
CA PHE A 133 10.17 -18.45 10.02
C PHE A 133 8.77 -19.06 10.10
N PHE A 134 8.09 -19.21 8.95
CA PHE A 134 6.79 -19.85 8.84
C PHE A 134 6.86 -21.23 8.16
N ILE A 135 8.05 -21.68 7.80
CA ILE A 135 8.29 -23.05 7.35
C ILE A 135 8.36 -23.88 8.63
N LYS A 136 7.35 -24.72 8.89
CA LYS A 136 7.50 -25.74 9.92
C LYS A 136 8.68 -26.63 9.51
N LYS A 137 9.73 -26.68 10.34
CA LYS A 137 10.55 -27.89 10.40
C LYS A 137 9.72 -28.98 11.07
#